data_AF-A0A955IIK8-F1
#
_entry.id   AF-A0A955IIK8-F1
#
_cell.length_a   1.000
_cell.length_b   1.000
_cell.length_c   1.000
_cell.angle_alpha   90.00
_cell.angle_beta   90.00
_cell.angle_gamma   90.00
#
_symmetry.space_group_name_H-M   'P 1'
#
loop_
_entity.id
_entity.type
_entity.pdbx_description
1 polymer ?
#
loop_
_entity_poly.entity_id
_entity_poly.type
_entity_poly.pdbx_seq_one_letter_code
_entity_poly.pdbx_strand_id
1 'polypeptide(L)'
;MRRGDIDRLAEAIRRDHPAGDAAPPEPWDAPPAVKIIDCVLSLNRNYQRHVVPRVAAFQDRHPETRSCADLLAAVASAGHAGFARESLGLNDPGRAATIEGVAEHLAEAQQSFEGGSEAERLLAWAEWARPGDAYALEVRGFGVAGFQYLRML
;
A
#
# COMPACT_ATOMS: atom_id res chain seq x y z
N MET A 1 8.25 9.53 -28.54
CA MET A 1 6.94 10.19 -28.34
C MET A 1 7.22 11.67 -28.11
N ARG A 2 6.64 12.58 -28.90
CA ARG A 2 6.88 14.03 -28.72
C ARG A 2 5.95 14.54 -27.61
N ARG A 3 6.33 15.63 -26.93
CA ARG A 3 5.55 16.20 -25.81
C ARG A 3 4.08 16.46 -26.17
N GLY A 4 3.81 16.96 -27.38
CA GLY A 4 2.44 17.19 -27.86
C GLY A 4 1.61 15.92 -28.11
N ASP A 5 2.24 14.75 -28.27
CA ASP A 5 1.52 13.47 -28.37
C ASP A 5 1.03 13.01 -26.99
N ILE A 6 1.80 13.31 -25.93
CA ILE A 6 1.44 13.01 -24.53
C ILE A 6 0.25 13.87 -24.10
N ASP A 7 0.30 15.16 -24.39
CA ASP A 7 -0.76 16.09 -24.01
C ASP A 7 -2.10 15.73 -24.68
N ARG A 8 -2.04 15.32 -25.96
CA ARG A 8 -3.21 14.89 -26.72
C ARG A 8 -3.78 13.57 -26.20
N LEU A 9 -2.92 12.64 -25.78
CA LEU A 9 -3.34 11.38 -25.17
C LEU A 9 -4.00 11.62 -23.80
N ALA A 10 -3.41 12.48 -22.97
CA ALA A 10 -3.98 12.84 -21.67
C ALA A 10 -5.35 13.50 -21.81
N GLU A 11 -5.52 14.38 -22.81
CA GLU A 11 -6.80 15.02 -23.11
C GLU A 11 -7.86 14.00 -23.58
N ALA A 12 -7.47 13.06 -24.43
CA ALA A 12 -8.37 12.00 -24.89
C ALA A 12 -8.83 11.10 -23.72
N ILE A 13 -7.92 10.73 -22.82
CA ILE A 13 -8.27 9.94 -21.62
C ILE A 13 -9.26 10.69 -20.73
N ARG A 14 -9.04 11.98 -20.45
CA ARG A 14 -9.96 12.79 -19.64
C ARG A 14 -11.35 12.90 -20.25
N ARG A 15 -11.42 13.04 -21.58
CA ARG A 15 -12.69 13.13 -22.32
C ARG A 15 -13.45 11.81 -22.30
N ASP A 16 -12.75 10.70 -22.52
CA ASP A 16 -13.36 9.38 -22.74
C ASP A 16 -13.62 8.64 -21.40
N HIS A 17 -12.94 9.06 -20.33
CA HIS A 17 -13.14 8.63 -18.95
C HIS A 17 -13.34 9.84 -18.04
N PRO A 18 -14.50 10.54 -18.14
CA PRO A 18 -14.83 11.57 -17.17
C PRO A 18 -14.83 10.92 -15.77
N ALA A 19 -14.25 11.59 -14.78
CA ALA A 19 -14.22 11.11 -13.40
C ALA A 19 -15.66 10.77 -12.98
N GLY A 20 -15.97 9.47 -12.94
CA GLY A 20 -17.31 8.98 -12.66
C GLY A 20 -17.63 9.15 -11.19
N ASP A 21 -18.83 9.66 -10.90
CA ASP A 21 -19.41 9.77 -9.57
C ASP A 21 -19.63 8.38 -8.96
N ALA A 22 -18.59 7.86 -8.29
CA ALA A 22 -18.63 6.99 -7.12
C ALA A 22 -17.17 6.69 -6.77
N ALA A 23 -16.52 7.63 -6.08
CA ALA A 23 -15.29 7.29 -5.38
C ALA A 23 -15.65 6.18 -4.38
N PRO A 24 -15.04 4.98 -4.44
CA PRO A 24 -15.06 4.09 -3.27
C PRO A 24 -14.56 4.90 -2.07
N PRO A 25 -15.03 4.61 -0.83
CA PRO A 25 -14.57 5.34 0.36
C PRO A 25 -13.05 5.42 0.31
N GLU A 26 -12.55 6.65 0.25
CA GLU A 26 -11.18 6.89 -0.19
C GLU A 26 -10.21 6.18 0.77
N PRO A 27 -9.32 5.31 0.28
CA PRO A 27 -8.30 4.64 1.10
C PRO A 27 -7.36 5.60 1.86
N TRP A 28 -7.45 6.92 1.60
CA TRP A 28 -6.55 7.96 2.12
C TRP A 28 -6.68 8.20 3.64
N ASP A 29 -7.84 7.93 4.26
CA ASP A 29 -8.01 8.09 5.71
C ASP A 29 -7.66 6.83 6.52
N ALA A 30 -7.30 5.74 5.84
CA ALA A 30 -6.96 4.50 6.51
C ALA A 30 -5.62 4.61 7.29
N PRO A 31 -5.48 3.89 8.42
CA PRO A 31 -4.19 3.83 9.11
C PRO A 31 -3.07 3.25 8.21
N PRO A 32 -1.80 3.66 8.41
CA PRO A 32 -0.66 3.15 7.65
C PRO A 32 -0.63 1.62 7.47
N ALA A 33 -0.91 0.86 8.53
CA ALA A 33 -0.94 -0.60 8.44
C ALA A 33 -1.95 -1.13 7.41
N VAL A 34 -3.14 -0.53 7.39
CA VAL A 34 -4.23 -0.90 6.47
C VAL A 34 -3.86 -0.54 5.03
N LYS A 35 -3.27 0.64 4.84
CA LYS A 35 -2.78 1.12 3.54
C LYS A 35 -1.71 0.19 2.95
N ILE A 36 -0.79 -0.30 3.77
CA ILE A 36 0.24 -1.29 3.38
C ILE A 36 -0.43 -2.61 2.92
N ILE A 37 -1.36 -3.13 3.71
CA ILE A 37 -2.06 -4.38 3.37
C ILE A 37 -2.84 -4.22 2.07
N ASP A 38 -3.62 -3.15 1.93
CA ASP A 38 -4.37 -2.84 0.72
C ASP A 38 -3.44 -2.80 -0.52
N CYS A 39 -2.33 -2.07 -0.40
CA CYS A 39 -1.31 -1.98 -1.44
C CYS A 39 -0.75 -3.35 -1.84
N VAL A 40 -0.32 -4.16 -0.88
CA VAL A 40 0.32 -5.45 -1.18
C VAL A 40 -0.70 -6.47 -1.71
N LEU A 41 -1.95 -6.42 -1.25
CA LEU A 41 -3.02 -7.28 -1.74
C LEU A 41 -3.52 -6.88 -3.15
N SER A 42 -3.40 -5.61 -3.53
CA SER A 42 -3.79 -5.12 -4.86
C SER A 42 -2.83 -5.56 -5.97
N LEU A 43 -1.60 -5.97 -5.62
CA LEU A 43 -0.62 -6.48 -6.58
C LEU A 43 -1.13 -7.74 -7.29
N ASN A 44 -1.44 -7.57 -8.59
CA ASN A 44 -1.89 -8.61 -9.51
C ASN A 44 -3.19 -9.32 -9.07
N ARG A 45 -4.14 -8.59 -8.49
CA ARG A 45 -5.45 -9.11 -8.04
C ARG A 45 -6.59 -8.17 -8.38
N ASN A 46 -7.81 -8.73 -8.48
CA ASN A 46 -9.00 -7.92 -8.65
C ASN A 46 -9.34 -7.19 -7.35
N TYR A 47 -9.27 -5.85 -7.37
CA TYR A 47 -9.44 -5.03 -6.18
C TYR A 47 -10.75 -5.31 -5.42
N GLN A 48 -11.89 -5.23 -6.13
CA GLN A 48 -13.22 -5.37 -5.53
C GLN A 48 -13.51 -6.77 -4.96
N ARG A 49 -13.07 -7.82 -5.66
CA ARG A 49 -13.35 -9.20 -5.25
C ARG A 49 -12.34 -9.76 -4.26
N HIS A 50 -11.10 -9.26 -4.28
CA HIS A 50 -10.01 -9.84 -3.52
C HIS A 50 -9.53 -8.95 -2.38
N VAL A 51 -9.34 -7.66 -2.62
CA VAL A 51 -8.70 -6.72 -1.69
C VAL A 51 -9.71 -6.21 -0.68
N VAL A 52 -10.78 -5.56 -1.15
CA VAL A 52 -11.79 -4.91 -0.30
C VAL A 52 -12.31 -5.83 0.82
N PRO A 53 -12.74 -7.08 0.55
CA PRO A 53 -13.27 -7.95 1.61
C PRO A 53 -12.21 -8.36 2.64
N ARG A 54 -10.94 -8.45 2.24
CA ARG A 54 -9.83 -8.87 3.13
C ARG A 54 -9.32 -7.73 3.97
N VAL A 55 -9.23 -6.53 3.39
CA VAL A 55 -8.88 -5.31 4.12
C VAL A 55 -9.95 -5.02 5.18
N ALA A 56 -11.23 -5.07 4.82
CA ALA A 56 -12.32 -4.92 5.78
C ALA A 56 -12.27 -5.98 6.89
N ALA A 57 -12.15 -7.27 6.54
CA ALA A 57 -12.04 -8.33 7.53
C ALA A 57 -10.77 -8.25 8.40
N PHE A 58 -9.68 -7.69 7.89
CA PHE A 58 -8.48 -7.42 8.68
C PHE A 58 -8.74 -6.31 9.70
N GLN A 59 -9.32 -5.18 9.27
CA GLN A 59 -9.65 -4.05 10.14
C GLN A 59 -10.62 -4.44 11.26
N ASP A 60 -11.61 -5.29 10.96
CA ASP A 60 -12.56 -5.78 11.96
C ASP A 60 -11.90 -6.71 13.00
N ARG A 61 -10.91 -7.50 12.58
CA ARG A 61 -10.21 -8.46 13.46
C ARG A 61 -9.06 -7.87 14.25
N HIS A 62 -8.42 -6.84 13.70
CA HIS A 62 -7.22 -6.21 14.25
C HIS A 62 -7.37 -4.68 14.32
N PRO A 63 -8.41 -4.15 14.99
CA PRO A 63 -8.65 -2.70 15.07
C PRO A 63 -7.50 -1.92 15.74
N GLU A 64 -6.69 -2.61 16.54
CA GLU A 64 -5.48 -2.09 17.19
C GLU A 64 -4.29 -1.93 16.23
N THR A 65 -4.26 -2.67 15.11
CA THR A 65 -3.13 -2.66 14.20
C THR A 65 -3.21 -1.45 13.25
N ARG A 66 -2.59 -0.34 13.66
CA ARG A 66 -2.74 0.96 12.97
C ARG A 66 -1.44 1.47 12.36
N SER A 67 -0.30 1.18 12.96
CA SER A 67 1.02 1.67 12.52
C SER A 67 1.86 0.59 11.85
N CYS A 68 2.96 0.99 11.21
CA CYS A 68 3.99 0.06 10.73
C CYS A 68 4.50 -0.85 11.87
N ALA A 69 4.72 -0.29 13.06
CA ALA A 69 5.19 -1.05 14.21
C ALA A 69 4.17 -2.10 14.69
N ASP A 70 2.88 -1.74 14.74
CA ASP A 70 1.83 -2.68 15.11
C ASP A 70 1.73 -3.83 14.09
N LEU A 71 1.86 -3.50 12.80
CA LEU A 71 1.81 -4.48 11.72
C LEU A 71 2.98 -5.46 11.80
N LEU A 72 4.19 -4.97 12.05
CA LEU A 72 5.37 -5.81 12.27
C LEU A 72 5.21 -6.70 13.49
N ALA A 73 4.68 -6.18 14.60
CA ALA A 73 4.41 -6.96 15.80
C ALA A 73 3.36 -8.06 15.54
N ALA A 74 2.30 -7.76 14.78
CA ALA A 74 1.28 -8.72 14.40
C ALA A 74 1.84 -9.86 13.54
N VAL A 75 2.68 -9.53 12.54
CA VAL A 75 3.34 -10.54 11.70
C VAL A 75 4.31 -11.37 12.52
N ALA A 76 5.14 -10.75 13.36
CA ALA A 76 6.11 -11.44 14.21
C ALA A 76 5.43 -12.40 15.20
N SER A 77 4.30 -12.00 15.78
CA SER A 77 3.57 -12.84 16.73
C SER A 77 2.92 -14.07 16.10
N ALA A 78 2.40 -13.96 14.88
CA ALA A 78 1.69 -15.05 14.21
C ALA A 78 2.61 -15.88 13.28
N GLY A 79 3.75 -15.33 12.88
CA GLY A 79 4.56 -15.80 11.76
C GLY A 79 3.85 -15.61 10.42
N HIS A 80 4.59 -15.64 9.30
CA HIS A 80 4.03 -15.36 7.97
C HIS A 80 2.84 -16.25 7.59
N ALA A 81 2.93 -17.54 7.87
CA ALA A 81 1.85 -18.48 7.56
C ALA A 81 0.60 -18.26 8.43
N GLY A 82 0.80 -17.99 9.73
CA GLY A 82 -0.28 -17.67 10.65
C GLY A 82 -0.96 -16.37 10.27
N PHE A 83 -0.18 -15.31 10.07
CA PHE A 83 -0.68 -13.99 9.66
C PHE A 83 -1.46 -14.06 8.33
N ALA A 84 -0.92 -14.72 7.31
CA ALA A 84 -1.62 -14.87 6.03
C ALA A 84 -2.97 -15.56 6.20
N ARG A 85 -3.02 -16.66 6.96
CA ARG A 85 -4.25 -17.45 7.12
C ARG A 85 -5.27 -16.77 8.02
N GLU A 86 -4.82 -16.31 9.18
CA GLU A 86 -5.67 -15.88 10.28
C GLU A 86 -6.04 -14.41 10.15
N SER A 87 -5.09 -13.54 9.79
CA SER A 87 -5.32 -12.09 9.67
C SER A 87 -5.80 -11.69 8.27
N LEU A 88 -5.37 -12.38 7.21
CA LEU A 88 -5.72 -12.02 5.82
C LEU A 88 -6.70 -12.98 5.13
N GLY A 89 -6.95 -14.17 5.69
CA GLY A 89 -7.78 -15.18 5.03
C GLY A 89 -7.17 -15.68 3.71
N LEU A 90 -5.85 -15.86 3.69
CA LEU A 90 -5.06 -16.28 2.54
C LEU A 90 -4.19 -17.50 2.88
N ASN A 91 -3.96 -18.36 1.90
CA ASN A 91 -2.95 -19.42 1.99
C ASN A 91 -1.69 -19.00 1.20
N ASP A 92 -1.14 -17.84 1.53
CA ASP A 92 0.00 -17.23 0.84
C ASP A 92 0.96 -16.58 1.86
N PRO A 93 1.86 -17.36 2.48
CA PRO A 93 2.85 -16.80 3.42
C PRO A 93 3.83 -15.84 2.74
N GLY A 94 4.05 -15.98 1.43
CA GLY A 94 4.90 -15.06 0.68
C GLY A 94 4.32 -13.64 0.68
N ARG A 95 2.99 -13.52 0.62
CA ARG A 95 2.31 -12.22 0.72
C ARG A 95 2.51 -11.57 2.08
N ALA A 96 2.47 -12.35 3.17
CA ALA A 96 2.75 -11.84 4.51
C ALA A 96 4.20 -11.36 4.64
N ALA A 97 5.16 -12.09 4.06
CA ALA A 97 6.56 -11.65 4.02
C ALA A 97 6.73 -10.35 3.20
N THR A 98 6.01 -10.18 2.09
CA THR A 98 6.01 -8.91 1.34
C THR A 98 5.42 -7.76 2.18
N ILE A 99 4.35 -8.00 2.94
CA ILE A 99 3.76 -7.00 3.84
C ILE A 99 4.76 -6.57 4.91
N GLU A 100 5.43 -7.54 5.54
CA GLU A 100 6.48 -7.27 6.54
C GLU A 100 7.60 -6.43 5.95
N GLY A 101 8.20 -6.84 4.82
CA GLY A 101 9.31 -6.09 4.22
C GLY A 101 8.93 -4.66 3.79
N VAL A 102 7.68 -4.45 3.34
CA VAL A 102 7.18 -3.10 3.05
C VAL A 102 7.03 -2.29 4.35
N ALA A 103 6.49 -2.89 5.40
CA ALA A 103 6.31 -2.23 6.69
C ALA A 103 7.67 -1.88 7.34
N GLU A 104 8.67 -2.76 7.26
CA GLU A 104 10.04 -2.49 7.70
C GLU A 104 10.64 -1.30 6.95
N HIS A 105 10.57 -1.32 5.61
CA HIS A 105 11.08 -0.22 4.80
C HIS A 105 10.44 1.12 5.18
N LEU A 106 9.12 1.17 5.32
CA LEU A 106 8.42 2.41 5.67
C LEU A 106 8.69 2.86 7.11
N ALA A 107 8.86 1.92 8.04
CA ALA A 107 9.26 2.21 9.42
C ALA A 107 10.66 2.83 9.51
N GLU A 108 11.58 2.43 8.63
CA GLU A 108 12.91 3.02 8.54
C GLU A 108 12.90 4.35 7.78
N ALA A 109 12.29 4.38 6.59
CA ALA A 109 12.32 5.54 5.71
C ALA A 109 11.67 6.78 6.34
N GLN A 110 10.58 6.61 7.10
CA GLN A 110 9.90 7.72 7.75
C GLN A 110 10.74 8.44 8.81
N GLN A 111 11.80 7.80 9.35
CA GLN A 111 12.61 8.38 10.44
C GLN A 111 13.40 9.61 10.00
N SER A 112 13.61 9.78 8.70
CA SER A 112 14.30 10.94 8.13
C SER A 112 13.39 12.14 7.91
N PHE A 113 12.10 12.03 8.22
CA PHE A 113 11.10 13.06 7.97
C PHE A 113 10.48 13.56 9.28
N GLU A 114 10.25 14.88 9.34
CA GLU A 114 9.59 15.51 10.49
C GLU A 114 8.07 15.34 10.38
N GLY A 115 7.38 15.19 11.52
CA GLY A 115 5.93 15.04 11.58
C GLY A 115 5.46 14.59 12.97
N GLY A 116 4.32 15.11 13.43
CA GLY A 116 3.73 14.79 14.72
C GLY A 116 3.10 13.40 14.77
N SER A 117 2.80 12.81 13.61
CA SER A 117 2.29 11.45 13.45
C SER A 117 3.06 10.64 12.41
N GLU A 118 2.93 9.30 12.47
CA GLU A 118 3.46 8.40 11.43
C GLU A 118 2.87 8.70 10.05
N ALA A 119 1.57 9.01 9.98
CA ALA A 119 0.90 9.35 8.73
C ALA A 119 1.53 10.60 8.07
N GLU A 120 1.81 11.65 8.84
CA GLU A 120 2.45 12.87 8.33
C GLU A 120 3.86 12.60 7.81
N ARG A 121 4.66 11.79 8.54
CA ARG A 121 6.03 11.44 8.10
C ARG A 121 6.03 10.58 6.85
N LEU A 122 5.10 9.63 6.74
CA LEU A 122 4.96 8.79 5.55
C LEU A 122 4.46 9.59 4.35
N LEU A 123 3.58 10.58 4.55
CA LEU A 123 3.18 11.50 3.49
C LEU A 123 4.38 12.31 2.98
N ALA A 124 5.18 12.88 3.88
CA ALA A 124 6.40 13.61 3.52
C ALA A 124 7.41 12.72 2.78
N TRP A 125 7.56 11.46 3.21
CA TRP A 125 8.36 10.47 2.49
C TRP A 125 7.81 10.21 1.09
N ALA A 126 6.50 10.04 0.93
CA ALA A 126 5.86 9.73 -0.34
C ALA A 126 6.05 10.83 -1.40
N GLU A 127 5.98 12.09 -0.96
CA GLU A 127 6.25 13.28 -1.77
C GLU A 127 7.73 13.36 -2.20
N TRP A 128 8.65 13.04 -1.29
CA TRP A 128 10.09 13.07 -1.55
C TRP A 128 10.55 11.91 -2.45
N ALA A 129 10.00 10.71 -2.23
CA ALA A 129 10.36 9.49 -2.91
C ALA A 129 10.21 9.63 -4.43
N ARG A 130 11.14 9.04 -5.18
CA ARG A 130 11.16 9.06 -6.65
C ARG A 130 10.84 7.67 -7.19
N PRO A 131 10.23 7.56 -8.38
CA PRO A 131 9.97 6.25 -8.98
C PRO A 131 11.18 5.31 -9.10
N GLY A 132 12.38 5.87 -9.24
CA GLY A 132 13.63 5.11 -9.28
C GLY A 132 14.02 4.47 -7.93
N ASP A 133 13.49 4.97 -6.82
CA ASP A 133 13.81 4.45 -5.48
C ASP A 133 13.16 3.08 -5.23
N ALA A 134 12.20 2.68 -6.07
CA ALA A 134 11.58 1.35 -6.04
C ALA A 134 12.60 0.20 -6.13
N TYR A 135 13.76 0.42 -6.76
CA TYR A 135 14.81 -0.59 -6.88
C TYR A 135 15.63 -0.77 -5.61
N ALA A 136 15.59 0.21 -4.69
CA ALA A 136 16.27 0.11 -3.40
C ALA A 136 15.43 -0.63 -2.34
N LEU A 137 14.15 -0.90 -2.61
CA LEU A 137 13.24 -1.53 -1.65
C LEU A 137 13.59 -3.01 -1.39
N GLU A 138 14.22 -3.71 -2.34
CA GLU A 138 14.62 -5.13 -2.27
C GLU A 138 13.55 -6.14 -1.76
N VAL A 139 12.27 -5.74 -1.66
CA VAL A 139 11.18 -6.63 -1.23
C VAL A 139 10.73 -7.52 -2.38
N ARG A 140 10.89 -8.84 -2.20
CA ARG A 140 10.45 -9.83 -3.19
C ARG A 140 8.95 -9.71 -3.46
N GLY A 141 8.60 -9.67 -4.75
CA GLY A 141 7.20 -9.57 -5.20
C GLY A 141 6.65 -8.14 -5.19
N PHE A 142 7.48 -7.16 -4.81
CA PHE A 142 7.11 -5.75 -4.75
C PHE A 142 7.95 -4.94 -5.74
N GLY A 143 7.33 -4.51 -6.83
CA GLY A 143 8.00 -3.76 -7.89
C GLY A 143 7.53 -2.31 -7.98
N VAL A 144 7.93 -1.62 -9.05
CA VAL A 144 7.60 -0.20 -9.30
C VAL A 144 6.12 0.11 -9.16
N ALA A 145 5.22 -0.77 -9.62
CA ALA A 145 3.78 -0.55 -9.51
C ALA A 145 3.30 -0.50 -8.04
N GLY A 146 3.81 -1.38 -7.18
CA GLY A 146 3.52 -1.33 -5.75
C GLY A 146 4.12 -0.09 -5.10
N PHE A 147 5.35 0.27 -5.50
CA PHE A 147 6.00 1.47 -4.98
C PHE A 147 5.25 2.75 -5.35
N GLN A 148 4.72 2.86 -6.57
CA GLN A 148 3.86 3.98 -6.93
C GLN A 148 2.56 3.99 -6.13
N TYR A 149 1.97 2.82 -5.87
CA TYR A 149 0.80 2.74 -5.00
C TYR A 149 1.11 3.26 -3.59
N LEU A 150 2.22 2.81 -2.98
CA LEU A 150 2.68 3.29 -1.66
C LEU A 150 2.87 4.80 -1.59
N ARG A 151 3.28 5.44 -2.68
CA ARG A 151 3.46 6.90 -2.73
C ARG A 151 2.18 7.69 -2.89
N MET A 152 1.09 7.01 -3.23
CA MET A 152 -0.21 7.66 -3.28
C MET A 152 -0.93 7.56 -1.94
N LEU A 153 -0.63 6.52 -1.14
CA LEU A 153 -1.22 6.22 0.17
C LEU A 153 -1.14 7.40 1.15
#